data_AF-A0A7Y3V9S0-F1
#
_entry.id   AF-A0A7Y3V9S0-F1
#
_cell.length_a   1.000
_cell.length_b   1.000
_cell.length_c   1.000
_cell.angle_alpha   90.00
_cell.angle_beta   90.00
_cell.angle_gamma   90.00
#
_symmetry.space_group_name_H-M   'P 1'
#
loop_
_entity.id
_entity.type
_entity.pdbx_description
1 polymer ?
#
loop_
_entity_poly.entity_id
_entity_poly.type
_entity_poly.pdbx_seq_one_letter_code
_entity_poly.pdbx_strand_id
1 'polypeptide(L)'
;MTTSVCTSALDLAVPARQTRPYATYPSFSSYVKARQPVLLRTARSLTANPCDAEDLLQTALTKTYVAWERIEDHRALDGYVRRALLNTRTSQWRKRKVDEFATDEIPEPELGGDDPAEQQALHDAMWRAIMKLPARQRAMVVLRYYEDLSEVQTAEVLGVSVGTVKSAVSRALGKLREDPELGLVR
;
A
#
# COMPACT_ATOMS: atom_id res chain seq x y z
N MET A 1 21.52 -33.76 -44.41
CA MET A 1 20.07 -33.74 -44.11
C MET A 1 19.91 -33.01 -42.79
N THR A 2 19.36 -31.81 -42.85
CA THR A 2 19.35 -30.80 -41.79
C THR A 2 18.18 -31.07 -40.84
N THR A 3 18.42 -31.37 -39.57
CA THR A 3 17.37 -31.52 -38.56
C THR A 3 17.02 -30.15 -37.98
N SER A 4 15.78 -29.73 -38.25
CA SER A 4 15.13 -28.54 -37.73
C SER A 4 14.83 -28.70 -36.23
N VAL A 5 15.41 -27.84 -35.39
CA VAL A 5 15.04 -27.73 -33.97
C VAL A 5 13.87 -26.77 -33.87
N CYS A 6 12.70 -27.27 -33.48
CA CYS A 6 11.53 -26.47 -33.17
C CYS A 6 11.79 -25.63 -31.90
N THR A 7 11.96 -24.34 -32.06
CA THR A 7 11.85 -23.34 -30.99
C THR A 7 10.36 -23.04 -30.77
N SER A 8 9.72 -23.69 -29.79
CA SER A 8 8.43 -23.19 -29.30
C SER A 8 8.70 -22.10 -28.27
N ALA A 9 8.44 -20.85 -28.66
CA ALA A 9 8.32 -19.74 -27.73
C ALA A 9 7.21 -20.08 -26.72
N LEU A 10 7.58 -20.16 -25.44
CA LEU A 10 6.63 -20.16 -24.34
C LEU A 10 5.96 -18.78 -24.31
N ASP A 11 4.71 -18.73 -24.75
CA ASP A 11 3.76 -17.67 -24.45
C ASP A 11 3.57 -17.60 -22.93
N LEU A 12 4.40 -16.80 -22.26
CA LEU A 12 4.14 -16.33 -20.92
C LEU A 12 2.98 -15.33 -20.99
N ALA A 13 1.77 -15.85 -20.99
CA ALA A 13 0.55 -15.08 -20.81
C ALA A 13 0.66 -14.27 -19.53
N VAL A 14 0.91 -12.96 -19.68
CA VAL A 14 0.74 -11.98 -18.61
C VAL A 14 -0.72 -12.06 -18.17
N PRO A 15 -1.04 -12.43 -16.91
CA PRO A 15 -2.42 -12.52 -16.49
C PRO A 15 -3.07 -11.15 -16.68
N ALA A 16 -4.14 -11.12 -17.47
CA ALA A 16 -4.92 -9.92 -17.71
C ALA A 16 -5.26 -9.29 -16.36
N ARG A 17 -4.86 -8.01 -16.17
CA ARG A 17 -5.24 -7.21 -15.00
C ARG A 17 -6.74 -7.34 -14.82
N GLN A 18 -7.17 -7.95 -13.72
CA GLN A 18 -8.58 -8.02 -13.37
C GLN A 18 -9.11 -6.60 -13.17
N THR A 19 -9.77 -6.06 -14.19
CA THR A 19 -10.68 -4.92 -14.03
C THR A 19 -11.83 -5.41 -13.16
N ARG A 20 -11.69 -5.22 -11.83
CA ARG A 20 -12.80 -5.45 -10.90
C ARG A 20 -14.01 -4.66 -11.41
N PRO A 21 -15.21 -5.27 -11.49
CA PRO A 21 -16.42 -4.53 -11.82
C PRO A 21 -16.56 -3.37 -10.83
N TYR A 22 -16.70 -2.14 -11.34
CA TYR A 22 -16.82 -0.95 -10.52
C TYR A 22 -18.10 -1.07 -9.68
N ALA A 23 -17.94 -1.30 -8.37
CA ALA A 23 -19.05 -1.29 -7.44
C ALA A 23 -19.54 0.16 -7.28
N THR A 24 -20.80 0.43 -7.61
CA THR A 24 -21.45 1.70 -7.28
C THR A 24 -21.91 1.65 -5.82
N TYR A 25 -21.58 2.69 -5.05
CA TYR A 25 -21.93 2.80 -3.64
C TYR A 25 -23.09 3.79 -3.48
N PRO A 26 -24.30 3.36 -3.08
CA PRO A 26 -25.45 4.24 -2.98
C PRO A 26 -25.36 5.28 -1.85
N SER A 27 -24.41 5.15 -0.93
CA SER A 27 -24.15 6.11 0.15
C SER A 27 -22.73 6.00 0.69
N PHE A 28 -22.25 7.04 1.37
CA PHE A 28 -20.95 7.01 2.05
C PHE A 28 -20.83 5.83 3.01
N SER A 29 -21.85 5.58 3.82
CA SER A 29 -21.87 4.46 4.76
C SER A 29 -21.74 3.10 4.07
N SER A 30 -22.35 2.93 2.89
CA SER A 30 -22.21 1.70 2.10
C SER A 30 -20.80 1.52 1.54
N TYR A 31 -20.15 2.61 1.12
CA TYR A 31 -18.75 2.61 0.69
C TYR A 31 -17.81 2.24 1.82
N VAL A 32 -17.93 2.90 2.97
CA VAL A 32 -17.08 2.66 4.15
C VAL A 32 -17.20 1.20 4.59
N LYS A 33 -18.42 0.66 4.74
CA LYS A 33 -18.62 -0.75 5.11
C LYS A 33 -17.91 -1.71 4.16
N ALA A 34 -17.95 -1.45 2.86
CA ALA A 34 -17.32 -2.32 1.86
C ALA A 34 -15.79 -2.18 1.79
N ARG A 35 -15.25 -0.98 2.04
CA ARG A 35 -13.85 -0.64 1.75
C ARG A 35 -12.96 -0.46 2.96
N GLN A 36 -13.53 -0.25 4.14
CA GLN A 36 -12.79 -0.04 5.39
C GLN A 36 -11.70 -1.09 5.65
N PRO A 37 -11.92 -2.42 5.46
CA PRO A 37 -10.86 -3.40 5.70
C PRO A 37 -9.63 -3.21 4.81
N VAL A 38 -9.84 -2.90 3.53
CA VAL A 38 -8.74 -2.64 2.58
C VAL A 38 -8.04 -1.33 2.95
N LEU A 39 -8.82 -0.26 3.14
CA LEU A 39 -8.28 1.07 3.46
C LEU A 39 -7.53 1.10 4.79
N LEU A 40 -7.96 0.32 5.78
CA LEU A 40 -7.26 0.20 7.06
C LEU A 40 -5.94 -0.56 6.90
N ARG A 41 -5.89 -1.61 6.06
CA ARG A 41 -4.61 -2.25 5.71
C ARG A 41 -3.69 -1.25 5.02
N THR A 42 -4.20 -0.43 4.10
CA THR A 42 -3.41 0.65 3.50
C THR A 42 -2.91 1.63 4.55
N ALA A 43 -3.77 2.08 5.47
CA ALA A 43 -3.39 3.04 6.50
C ALA A 43 -2.31 2.47 7.44
N ARG A 44 -2.48 1.21 7.88
CA ARG A 44 -1.47 0.43 8.63
C ARG A 44 -0.17 0.32 7.85
N SER A 45 -0.24 0.28 6.51
CA SER A 45 0.97 0.28 5.69
C SER A 45 1.69 1.64 5.55
N LEU A 46 1.07 2.71 6.03
CA LEU A 46 1.58 4.07 5.92
C LEU A 46 2.07 4.65 7.26
N THR A 47 1.71 4.02 8.38
CA THR A 47 2.04 4.39 9.75
C THR A 47 2.79 3.27 10.48
N ALA A 48 3.49 3.60 11.57
CA ALA A 48 4.21 2.61 12.38
C ALA A 48 3.36 2.08 13.54
N ASN A 49 2.47 2.90 14.09
CA ASN A 49 1.56 2.54 15.17
C ASN A 49 0.16 2.18 14.60
N PRO A 50 -0.48 1.08 15.06
CA PRO A 50 -1.86 0.74 14.71
C PRO A 50 -2.88 1.85 15.00
N CYS A 51 -2.78 2.54 16.14
CA CYS A 51 -3.69 3.63 16.50
C CYS A 51 -3.56 4.80 15.53
N ASP A 52 -2.32 5.16 15.15
CA ASP A 52 -2.07 6.19 14.13
C ASP A 52 -2.70 5.84 12.77
N ALA A 53 -2.78 4.56 12.44
CA ALA A 53 -3.40 4.09 11.20
C ALA A 53 -4.92 4.28 11.23
N GLU A 54 -5.56 3.99 12.36
CA GLU A 54 -6.99 4.21 12.54
C GLU A 54 -7.33 5.69 12.47
N ASP A 55 -6.56 6.55 13.14
CA ASP A 55 -6.71 8.01 13.07
C ASP A 55 -6.49 8.57 11.67
N LEU A 56 -5.47 8.05 10.97
CA LEU A 56 -5.19 8.41 9.59
C LEU A 56 -6.38 8.06 8.69
N LEU A 57 -6.93 6.85 8.85
CA LEU A 57 -8.09 6.40 8.09
C LEU A 57 -9.32 7.24 8.40
N GLN A 58 -9.62 7.46 9.68
CA GLN A 58 -10.75 8.27 10.11
C GLN A 58 -10.66 9.67 9.52
N THR A 59 -9.51 10.34 9.63
CA THR A 59 -9.30 11.68 9.08
C THR A 59 -9.50 11.72 7.56
N ALA A 60 -9.00 10.71 6.84
CA ALA A 60 -9.18 10.62 5.39
C ALA A 60 -10.65 10.38 5.00
N LEU A 61 -11.36 9.53 5.74
CA LEU A 61 -12.79 9.28 5.56
C LEU A 61 -13.63 10.51 5.89
N THR A 62 -13.31 11.28 6.93
CA THR A 62 -14.00 12.55 7.24
C THR A 62 -13.86 13.56 6.10
N LYS A 63 -12.65 13.73 5.56
CA LYS A 63 -12.42 14.61 4.39
C LYS A 63 -13.16 14.13 3.15
N THR A 64 -13.28 12.81 3.00
CA THR A 64 -14.04 12.21 1.90
C THR A 64 -15.53 12.43 2.08
N TYR A 65 -16.05 12.28 3.30
CA TYR A 65 -17.46 12.55 3.62
C TYR A 65 -17.85 13.99 3.29
N VAL A 66 -17.03 14.97 3.68
CA VAL A 66 -17.26 16.38 3.36
C VAL A 66 -17.27 16.63 1.84
N ALA A 67 -16.47 15.88 1.08
CA ALA A 67 -16.40 15.98 -0.38
C ALA A 67 -17.41 15.07 -1.10
N TRP A 68 -18.17 14.24 -0.39
CA TRP A 68 -18.93 13.12 -0.97
C TRP A 68 -19.89 13.58 -2.07
N GLU A 69 -20.69 14.60 -1.81
CA GLU A 69 -21.66 15.17 -2.76
C GLU A 69 -20.99 15.87 -3.97
N ARG A 70 -19.72 16.27 -3.85
CA ARG A 70 -18.95 16.90 -4.94
C ARG A 70 -18.25 15.89 -5.83
N ILE A 71 -18.20 14.61 -5.44
CA ILE A 71 -17.55 13.56 -6.24
C ILE A 71 -18.59 12.99 -7.21
N GLU A 72 -18.67 13.61 -8.39
CA GLU A 72 -19.64 13.24 -9.43
C GLU A 72 -19.39 11.82 -9.97
N ASP A 73 -18.11 11.43 -10.14
CA ASP A 73 -17.74 10.09 -10.56
C ASP A 73 -17.42 9.17 -9.37
N HIS A 74 -18.37 8.28 -9.05
CA HIS A 74 -18.21 7.29 -8.00
C HIS A 74 -17.09 6.27 -8.30
N ARG A 75 -16.66 6.12 -9.57
CA ARG A 75 -15.50 5.29 -9.94
C ARG A 75 -14.19 5.90 -9.45
N ALA A 76 -14.16 7.21 -9.21
CA ALA A 76 -12.99 7.92 -8.69
C ALA A 76 -12.88 7.89 -7.15
N LEU A 77 -13.91 7.41 -6.43
CA LEU A 77 -13.95 7.40 -4.96
C LEU A 77 -12.74 6.72 -4.33
N ASP A 78 -12.43 5.50 -4.79
CA ASP A 78 -11.27 4.74 -4.32
C ASP A 78 -9.96 5.53 -4.52
N GLY A 79 -9.81 6.21 -5.66
CA GLY A 79 -8.65 7.06 -5.95
C GLY A 79 -8.59 8.29 -5.06
N TYR A 80 -9.74 8.93 -4.83
CA TYR A 80 -9.88 10.10 -3.97
C TYR A 80 -9.49 9.78 -2.53
N VAL A 81 -10.03 8.70 -1.95
CA VAL A 81 -9.74 8.29 -0.57
C VAL A 81 -8.27 7.94 -0.39
N ARG A 82 -7.66 7.22 -1.33
CA ARG A 82 -6.21 6.92 -1.28
C ARG A 82 -5.37 8.19 -1.32
N ARG A 83 -5.72 9.15 -2.18
CA ARG A 83 -5.06 10.45 -2.21
C ARG A 83 -5.26 11.20 -0.88
N ALA A 84 -6.45 11.16 -0.29
CA ALA A 84 -6.73 11.76 1.01
C ALA A 84 -5.90 11.12 2.14
N LEU A 85 -5.76 9.78 2.15
CA LEU A 85 -4.88 9.04 3.07
C LEU A 85 -3.43 9.51 2.95
N LEU A 86 -2.86 9.50 1.75
CA LEU A 86 -1.47 9.88 1.52
C LEU A 86 -1.19 11.34 1.87
N ASN A 87 -2.08 12.26 1.47
CA ASN A 87 -1.96 13.67 1.78
C ASN A 87 -2.05 13.93 3.28
N THR A 88 -2.98 13.26 3.97
CA THR A 88 -3.14 13.35 5.43
C THR A 88 -1.89 12.84 6.13
N ARG A 89 -1.39 11.65 5.77
CA ARG A 89 -0.15 11.10 6.33
C ARG A 89 1.05 12.01 6.10
N THR A 90 1.18 12.56 4.89
CA THR A 90 2.28 13.48 4.54
C THR A 90 2.19 14.79 5.33
N SER A 91 0.97 15.28 5.58
CA SER A 91 0.73 16.45 6.42
C SER A 91 1.03 16.16 7.90
N GLN A 92 0.59 15.01 8.43
CA GLN A 92 0.85 14.62 9.80
C GLN A 92 2.36 14.42 10.04
N TRP A 93 3.05 13.73 9.14
CA TRP A 93 4.50 13.55 9.22
C TRP A 93 5.26 14.88 9.21
N ARG A 94 4.85 15.85 8.39
CA ARG A 94 5.46 17.19 8.37
C ARG A 94 5.24 17.95 9.69
N LYS A 95 4.09 17.78 10.33
CA LYS A 95 3.76 18.41 11.62
C LYS A 95 4.51 17.75 12.79
N ARG A 96 4.56 16.41 12.85
CA ARG A 96 5.31 15.68 13.89
C ARG A 96 6.82 15.85 13.78
N LYS A 97 7.34 16.22 12.59
CA LYS A 97 8.75 16.60 12.44
C LYS A 97 9.10 17.93 13.14
N VAL A 98 8.10 18.68 13.61
CA VAL A 98 8.27 19.96 14.33
C VAL A 98 8.13 19.78 15.84
N ASP A 99 7.45 18.75 16.33
CA ASP A 99 7.30 18.46 17.77
C ASP A 99 7.24 16.95 18.00
N GLU A 100 8.26 16.38 18.67
CA GLU A 100 8.18 15.29 19.68
C GLU A 100 9.58 14.78 20.08
N PHE A 101 9.82 14.73 21.39
CA PHE A 101 11.01 14.17 22.06
C PHE A 101 10.67 12.77 22.62
N ALA A 102 11.65 11.87 22.63
CA ALA A 102 11.50 10.45 22.97
C ALA A 102 11.16 10.16 24.45
N THR A 103 10.46 9.05 24.70
CA THR A 103 10.25 8.41 26.01
C THR A 103 10.80 6.98 25.97
N ASP A 104 11.23 6.45 27.12
CA ASP A 104 12.03 5.20 27.24
C ASP A 104 11.23 3.89 27.43
N GLU A 105 9.90 3.89 27.28
CA GLU A 105 9.10 2.65 27.42
C GLU A 105 8.74 2.02 26.06
N ILE A 106 9.19 0.77 25.89
CA ILE A 106 8.87 -0.10 24.76
C ILE A 106 7.67 -0.99 25.17
N PRO A 107 6.53 -0.99 24.45
CA PRO A 107 5.44 -1.94 24.73
C PRO A 107 5.83 -3.37 24.34
N GLU A 108 5.59 -4.33 25.22
CA GLU A 108 5.78 -5.76 24.93
C GLU A 108 4.77 -6.27 23.87
N PRO A 109 5.18 -7.14 22.94
CA PRO A 109 4.26 -7.70 21.96
C PRO A 109 3.40 -8.82 22.58
N GLU A 110 2.08 -8.68 22.50
CA GLU A 110 1.13 -9.75 22.84
C GLU A 110 1.22 -10.89 21.82
N LEU A 111 1.52 -12.10 22.30
CA LEU A 111 1.55 -13.35 21.53
C LEU A 111 0.24 -14.12 21.72
N GLY A 112 -0.41 -14.52 20.62
CA GLY A 112 -1.47 -15.54 20.68
C GLY A 112 -2.16 -15.91 19.36
N GLY A 113 -2.07 -17.20 18.98
CA GLY A 113 -3.17 -17.95 18.32
C GLY A 113 -2.95 -18.56 16.93
N ASP A 114 -2.59 -19.86 16.90
CA ASP A 114 -2.67 -20.93 15.86
C ASP A 114 -2.02 -20.75 14.45
N ASP A 115 -1.70 -21.89 13.81
CA ASP A 115 -0.78 -22.09 12.66
C ASP A 115 -1.34 -21.72 11.26
N PRO A 116 -1.65 -20.43 11.06
CA PRO A 116 -1.19 -19.52 9.98
C PRO A 116 0.18 -18.84 10.23
N ALA A 117 1.00 -19.41 11.10
CA ALA A 117 2.15 -18.74 11.70
C ALA A 117 3.27 -18.43 10.70
N GLU A 118 3.55 -19.31 9.73
CA GLU A 118 4.61 -19.07 8.75
C GLU A 118 4.24 -17.98 7.73
N GLN A 119 3.00 -17.96 7.25
CA GLN A 119 2.52 -16.91 6.35
C GLN A 119 2.44 -15.56 7.08
N GLN A 120 2.01 -15.56 8.34
CA GLN A 120 1.97 -14.37 9.18
C GLN A 120 3.38 -13.88 9.52
N ALA A 121 4.32 -14.78 9.86
CA ALA A 121 5.72 -14.44 10.11
C ALA A 121 6.41 -13.87 8.87
N LEU A 122 6.15 -14.45 7.68
CA LEU A 122 6.65 -13.92 6.41
C LEU A 122 6.04 -12.55 6.10
N HIS A 123 4.74 -12.39 6.34
CA HIS A 123 4.05 -11.12 6.18
C HIS A 123 4.64 -10.05 7.11
N ASP A 124 4.92 -10.39 8.37
CA ASP A 124 5.47 -9.47 9.37
C ASP A 124 6.95 -9.14 9.11
N ALA A 125 7.74 -10.10 8.64
CA ALA A 125 9.11 -9.87 8.20
C ALA A 125 9.15 -8.98 6.94
N MET A 126 8.27 -9.23 5.97
CA MET A 126 8.07 -8.36 4.80
C MET A 126 7.65 -6.96 5.22
N TRP A 127 6.73 -6.87 6.18
CA TRP A 127 6.24 -5.60 6.70
C TRP A 127 7.35 -4.77 7.35
N ARG A 128 8.16 -5.40 8.20
CA ARG A 128 9.34 -4.77 8.82
C ARG A 128 10.36 -4.29 7.78
N ALA A 129 10.66 -5.12 6.77
CA ALA A 129 11.57 -4.76 5.69
C ALA A 129 11.06 -3.54 4.88
N ILE A 130 9.76 -3.48 4.56
CA ILE A 130 9.14 -2.35 3.86
C ILE A 130 9.25 -1.05 4.69
N MET A 131 9.12 -1.14 6.01
CA MET A 131 9.19 0.02 6.90
C MET A 131 10.60 0.65 6.95
N LYS A 132 11.66 -0.13 6.71
CA LYS A 132 13.04 0.37 6.58
C LYS A 132 13.29 1.18 5.30
N LEU A 133 12.40 1.10 4.31
CA LEU A 133 12.55 1.86 3.06
C LEU A 133 12.37 3.38 3.29
N PRO A 134 13.03 4.23 2.49
CA PRO A 134 12.71 5.65 2.42
C PRO A 134 11.22 5.89 2.14
N ALA A 135 10.62 6.89 2.80
CA ALA A 135 9.16 7.10 2.80
C ALA A 135 8.51 7.16 1.39
N ARG A 136 9.19 7.76 0.40
CA ARG A 136 8.68 7.82 -0.99
C ARG A 136 8.75 6.45 -1.69
N GLN A 137 9.81 5.68 -1.44
CA GLN A 137 9.96 4.32 -1.98
C GLN A 137 8.91 3.38 -1.38
N ARG A 138 8.72 3.44 -0.06
CA ARG A 138 7.66 2.69 0.64
C ARG A 138 6.28 2.98 0.06
N ALA A 139 5.91 4.26 -0.06
CA ALA A 139 4.60 4.64 -0.61
C ALA A 139 4.39 4.07 -2.03
N MET A 140 5.41 4.09 -2.88
CA MET A 140 5.32 3.53 -4.24
C MET A 140 5.17 2.00 -4.23
N VAL A 141 5.90 1.29 -3.37
CA VAL A 141 5.77 -0.18 -3.23
C VAL A 141 4.37 -0.56 -2.72
N VAL A 142 3.89 0.10 -1.68
CA VAL A 142 2.54 -0.12 -1.13
C VAL A 142 1.47 0.10 -2.21
N LEU A 143 1.52 1.24 -2.92
CA LEU A 143 0.54 1.52 -3.96
C LEU A 143 0.58 0.51 -5.11
N ARG A 144 1.77 0.02 -5.47
CA ARG A 144 1.94 -0.93 -6.58
C ARG A 144 1.52 -2.36 -6.25
N TYR A 145 1.79 -2.82 -5.03
CA TYR A 145 1.69 -4.23 -4.67
C TYR A 145 0.62 -4.55 -3.62
N TYR A 146 0.29 -3.61 -2.73
CA TYR A 146 -0.79 -3.80 -1.74
C TYR A 146 -2.12 -3.23 -2.22
N GLU A 147 -2.08 -2.18 -3.05
CA GLU A 147 -3.27 -1.54 -3.64
C GLU A 147 -3.52 -1.91 -5.10
N ASP A 148 -2.68 -2.79 -5.68
CA ASP A 148 -2.75 -3.24 -7.08
C ASP A 148 -2.79 -2.11 -8.14
N LEU A 149 -2.24 -0.93 -7.83
CA LEU A 149 -2.23 0.17 -8.78
C LEU A 149 -1.19 -0.06 -9.88
N SER A 150 -1.51 0.37 -11.09
CA SER A 150 -0.53 0.48 -12.17
C SER A 150 0.54 1.55 -11.87
N GLU A 151 1.65 1.53 -12.61
CA GLU A 151 2.70 2.56 -12.49
C GLU A 151 2.19 3.95 -12.86
N VAL A 152 1.28 4.00 -13.84
CA VAL A 152 0.62 5.24 -14.28
C VAL A 152 -0.27 5.78 -13.17
N GLN A 153 -1.16 4.96 -12.62
CA GLN A 153 -2.03 5.36 -11.49
C GLN A 153 -1.22 5.77 -10.26
N THR A 154 -0.14 5.05 -9.96
CA THR A 154 0.75 5.39 -8.84
C THR A 154 1.41 6.76 -9.05
N ALA A 155 1.88 7.03 -10.28
CA ALA A 155 2.49 8.28 -10.67
C ALA A 155 1.50 9.45 -10.56
N GLU A 156 0.27 9.27 -11.03
CA GLU A 156 -0.83 10.23 -10.92
C GLU A 156 -1.16 10.54 -9.45
N VAL A 157 -1.31 9.50 -8.62
CA VAL A 157 -1.62 9.65 -7.19
C VAL A 157 -0.55 10.45 -6.47
N LEU A 158 0.73 10.13 -6.73
CA LEU A 158 1.88 10.75 -6.06
C LEU A 158 2.37 12.05 -6.71
N GLY A 159 1.83 12.44 -7.86
CA GLY A 159 2.26 13.64 -8.59
C GLY A 159 3.71 13.58 -9.10
N VAL A 160 4.14 12.41 -9.58
CA VAL A 160 5.50 12.19 -10.11
C VAL A 160 5.44 11.56 -11.50
N SER A 161 6.58 11.45 -12.19
CA SER A 161 6.62 10.75 -13.49
C SER A 161 6.57 9.22 -13.33
N VAL A 162 6.03 8.52 -14.33
CA VAL A 162 6.01 7.04 -14.38
C VAL A 162 7.43 6.46 -14.27
N GLY A 163 8.42 7.11 -14.88
CA GLY A 163 9.84 6.72 -14.76
C GLY A 163 10.38 6.84 -13.33
N THR A 164 9.90 7.82 -12.56
CA THR A 164 10.23 7.94 -11.13
C THR A 164 9.68 6.75 -10.36
N VAL A 165 8.43 6.35 -10.62
CA VAL A 165 7.82 5.16 -9.99
C VAL A 165 8.62 3.90 -10.33
N LYS A 166 8.88 3.64 -11.62
CA LYS A 166 9.66 2.48 -12.08
C LYS A 166 11.02 2.38 -11.39
N SER A 167 11.79 3.46 -11.44
CA SER A 167 13.15 3.47 -10.89
C SER A 167 13.16 3.39 -9.35
N ALA A 168 12.19 4.00 -8.67
CA ALA A 168 12.09 3.94 -7.21
C ALA A 168 11.64 2.56 -6.73
N VAL A 169 10.66 1.96 -7.40
CA VAL A 169 10.20 0.58 -7.12
C VAL A 169 11.32 -0.41 -7.37
N SER A 170 12.04 -0.32 -8.49
CA SER A 170 13.18 -1.20 -8.76
C SER A 170 14.24 -1.12 -7.67
N ARG A 171 14.59 0.08 -7.20
CA ARG A 171 15.56 0.26 -6.11
C ARG A 171 15.02 -0.27 -4.77
N ALA A 172 13.73 -0.07 -4.50
CA ALA A 172 13.10 -0.57 -3.29
C ALA A 172 13.09 -2.10 -3.25
N LEU A 173 12.73 -2.76 -4.36
CA LEU A 173 12.77 -4.22 -4.48
C LEU A 173 14.19 -4.77 -4.36
N GLY A 174 15.19 -4.05 -4.88
CA GLY A 174 16.61 -4.39 -4.67
C GLY A 174 16.95 -4.45 -3.18
N LYS A 175 16.61 -3.40 -2.42
CA LYS A 175 16.82 -3.36 -0.96
C LYS A 175 16.07 -4.46 -0.21
N LEU A 176 14.82 -4.75 -0.61
CA LEU A 176 14.03 -5.81 0.03
C LEU A 176 14.62 -7.21 -0.23
N ARG A 177 15.22 -7.45 -1.40
CA ARG A 177 15.91 -8.73 -1.69
C ARG A 177 17.16 -8.93 -0.86
N GLU A 178 17.80 -7.85 -0.44
CA GLU A 178 19.00 -7.86 0.38
C GLU A 178 18.69 -7.79 1.89
N ASP A 179 17.41 -7.68 2.29
CA ASP A 179 17.05 -7.57 3.71
C ASP A 179 17.25 -8.92 4.42
N PRO A 180 18.11 -8.98 5.46
CA PRO A 180 18.42 -10.23 6.15
C PRO A 180 17.21 -10.83 6.86
N GLU A 181 16.22 -10.03 7.29
CA GLU A 181 15.01 -10.56 7.92
C GLU A 181 14.14 -11.35 6.94
N LEU A 182 14.19 -11.00 5.65
CA LEU A 182 13.48 -11.72 4.59
C LEU A 182 14.21 -12.99 4.14
N GLY A 183 15.52 -13.08 4.37
CA GLY A 183 16.30 -14.30 4.13
C GLY A 183 16.10 -15.36 5.22
N LEU A 184 15.72 -14.96 6.44
CA LEU A 184 15.56 -15.84 7.60
C LEU A 184 14.19 -16.55 7.66
N VAL A 185 13.20 -16.07 6.91
CA VAL A 185 11.82 -16.60 6.88
C VAL A 185 11.57 -17.41 5.61
N ARG A 186 12.63 -17.91 4.96
CA ARG A 186 12.58 -18.56 3.65
C ARG A 186 13.01 -20.02 3.71
#